data_AF-A0A8S3VMR6-F1
#
_entry.id   AF-A0A8S3VMR6-F1
#
_cell.length_a   1.000
_cell.length_b   1.000
_cell.length_c   1.000
_cell.angle_alpha   90.00
_cell.angle_beta   90.00
_cell.angle_gamma   90.00
#
_symmetry.space_group_name_H-M   'P 1'
#
loop_
_entity.id
_entity.type
_entity.pdbx_description
1 polymer ?
#
loop_
_entity_poly.entity_id
_entity_poly.type
_entity_poly.pdbx_seq_one_letter_code
_entity_poly.pdbx_strand_id
1 'polypeptide(L)'
;MSAEDYQKLPTFMQEISSQCRDHKKKYELYCSFHACPCCVQCVTDKHKKCQEMKPLSDILQQVKSSASVQLFEKDLKNVKKTWLSHKTYKTRISTINTQKTKAVEEIQYMRKSINDYLNKLEQDILTDLESKHSKLKSNMASLVQQMEQQAIR
;
A
#
# COMPACT_ATOMS: atom_id res chain seq x y z
N MET A 1 24.77 -4.43 -6.23
CA MET A 1 23.93 -3.71 -7.20
C MET A 1 24.41 -4.12 -8.58
N SER A 2 23.51 -4.53 -9.48
CA SER A 2 23.92 -4.90 -10.84
C SER A 2 24.19 -3.64 -11.67
N ALA A 3 24.83 -3.79 -12.84
CA ALA A 3 25.02 -2.68 -13.78
C ALA A 3 23.68 -2.07 -14.24
N GLU A 4 22.59 -2.86 -14.26
CA GLU A 4 21.25 -2.37 -14.61
C GLU A 4 20.62 -1.51 -13.50
N ASP A 5 21.01 -1.70 -12.24
CA ASP A 5 20.54 -0.86 -11.13
C ASP A 5 21.14 0.56 -11.22
N TYR A 6 22.32 0.72 -11.83
CA TYR A 6 23.00 2.01 -12.00
C TYR A 6 22.31 2.92 -13.03
N GLN A 7 21.76 2.33 -14.10
CA GLN A 7 21.05 3.07 -15.16
C GLN A 7 19.70 3.66 -14.69
N LYS A 8 19.22 3.28 -13.50
CA LYS A 8 17.97 3.80 -12.92
C LYS A 8 18.20 4.96 -11.95
N LEU A 9 19.45 5.31 -11.66
CA LEU A 9 19.76 6.45 -10.80
C LEU A 9 19.50 7.78 -11.55
N PRO A 10 19.17 8.88 -10.87
CA PRO A 10 19.03 10.19 -11.50
C PRO A 10 20.28 10.56 -12.33
N THR A 11 20.11 11.25 -13.46
CA THR A 11 21.18 11.54 -14.43
C THR A 11 22.41 12.19 -13.80
N PHE A 12 22.23 13.06 -12.80
CA PHE A 12 23.35 13.69 -12.07
C PHE A 12 24.21 12.69 -11.28
N MET A 13 23.65 11.53 -10.88
CA MET A 13 24.38 10.41 -10.26
C MET A 13 24.98 9.47 -11.30
N GLN A 14 24.49 9.51 -12.54
CA GLN A 14 25.03 8.76 -13.68
C GLN A 14 26.26 9.46 -14.29
N GLU A 15 26.41 10.77 -14.06
CA GLU A 15 27.57 11.57 -14.50
C GLU A 15 28.83 11.36 -13.63
N ILE A 16 29.20 10.11 -13.40
CA ILE A 16 30.57 9.80 -12.98
C ILE A 16 31.39 9.64 -14.26
N SER A 17 31.94 10.75 -14.74
CA SER A 17 32.87 10.73 -15.87
C SER A 17 34.02 9.77 -15.55
N SER A 18 34.17 8.71 -16.35
CA SER A 18 35.30 7.77 -16.27
C SER A 18 36.64 8.40 -16.70
N GLN A 19 36.58 9.66 -17.15
CA GLN A 19 37.69 10.43 -17.65
C GLN A 19 37.87 11.74 -16.88
N CYS A 20 39.12 12.16 -16.75
CA CYS A 20 39.53 13.45 -16.23
C CYS A 20 38.82 14.58 -16.97
N ARG A 21 38.25 15.52 -16.20
CA ARG A 21 37.54 16.67 -16.77
C ARG A 21 38.46 17.57 -17.60
N ASP A 22 39.69 17.77 -17.12
CA ASP A 22 40.68 18.70 -17.70
C ASP A 22 41.38 18.10 -18.92
N HIS A 23 41.81 16.83 -18.81
CA HIS A 23 42.67 16.21 -19.82
C HIS A 23 41.96 15.15 -20.68
N LYS A 24 40.69 14.83 -20.39
CA LYS A 24 39.88 13.80 -21.07
C LYS A 24 40.54 12.40 -21.13
N LYS A 25 41.48 12.14 -20.22
CA LYS A 25 42.17 10.85 -20.05
C LYS A 25 41.57 10.04 -18.91
N LYS A 26 41.72 8.71 -18.95
CA LYS A 26 41.23 7.84 -17.86
C LYS A 26 41.90 8.17 -16.53
N TYR A 27 41.13 8.00 -15.46
CA TYR A 27 41.69 8.03 -14.11
C TYR A 27 42.41 6.71 -13.83
N GLU A 28 43.67 6.79 -13.42
CA GLU A 28 44.53 5.62 -13.18
C GLU A 28 45.19 5.66 -11.80
N LEU A 29 45.35 6.85 -11.24
CA LEU A 29 46.03 7.10 -9.98
C LEU A 29 45.09 7.77 -8.98
N TYR A 30 45.43 7.69 -7.71
CA TYR A 30 44.76 8.36 -6.62
C TYR A 30 45.77 9.13 -5.80
N CYS A 31 45.51 10.43 -5.58
CA CYS A 31 46.30 11.27 -4.71
C CYS A 31 45.78 11.17 -3.28
N SER A 32 46.55 10.59 -2.36
CA SER A 32 46.12 10.48 -0.95
C SER A 32 45.97 11.85 -0.29
N PHE A 33 46.84 12.81 -0.62
CA PHE A 33 46.85 14.13 0.00
C PHE A 33 45.59 14.95 -0.32
N HIS A 34 45.12 14.88 -1.57
CA HIS A 34 43.92 15.60 -2.02
C HIS A 34 42.67 14.72 -2.02
N ALA A 35 42.81 13.45 -1.64
CA ALA A 35 41.75 12.45 -1.66
C ALA A 35 40.96 12.40 -2.98
N CYS A 36 41.66 12.42 -4.12
CA CYS A 36 41.03 12.51 -5.44
C CYS A 36 41.66 11.58 -6.50
N PRO A 37 40.87 11.11 -7.48
CA PRO A 37 41.39 10.36 -8.62
C PRO A 37 42.07 11.30 -9.64
N CYS A 38 43.18 10.84 -10.21
CA CYS A 38 44.02 11.58 -11.14
C CYS A 38 44.30 10.77 -12.42
N CYS A 39 44.34 11.45 -13.57
CA CYS A 39 45.01 10.89 -14.75
C CYS A 39 46.51 11.21 -14.67
N VAL A 40 47.33 10.52 -15.48
CA VAL A 40 48.79 10.71 -15.51
C VAL A 40 49.19 12.18 -15.72
N GLN A 41 48.42 12.92 -16.52
CA GLN A 41 48.72 14.33 -16.82
C GLN A 41 48.35 15.28 -15.67
N CYS A 42 47.35 14.95 -14.85
CA CYS A 42 47.11 15.70 -13.61
C CYS A 42 48.30 15.57 -12.66
N VAL A 43 48.96 14.41 -12.64
CA VAL A 43 50.12 14.16 -11.78
C VAL A 43 51.29 15.05 -12.16
N THR A 44 51.54 15.23 -13.46
CA THR A 44 52.61 16.11 -13.95
C THR A 44 52.30 17.58 -13.75
N ASP A 45 51.04 17.99 -13.94
CA ASP A 45 50.69 19.40 -14.02
C ASP A 45 50.36 20.00 -12.64
N LYS A 46 49.54 19.29 -11.85
CA LYS A 46 48.92 19.83 -10.63
C LYS A 46 49.39 19.13 -9.36
N HIS A 47 49.73 17.85 -9.45
CA HIS A 47 50.09 17.04 -8.28
C HIS A 47 51.57 16.66 -8.23
N LYS A 48 52.44 17.39 -8.95
CA LYS A 48 53.88 17.09 -9.05
C LYS A 48 54.60 17.02 -7.70
N LYS A 49 54.11 17.78 -6.71
CA LYS A 49 54.66 17.82 -5.33
C LYS A 49 53.99 16.85 -4.36
N CYS A 50 52.95 16.14 -4.78
CA CYS A 50 52.27 15.16 -3.94
C CYS A 50 53.11 13.88 -3.88
N GLN A 51 53.51 13.47 -2.68
CA GLN A 51 54.39 12.32 -2.50
C GLN A 51 53.63 10.98 -2.48
N GLU A 52 52.35 10.99 -2.09
CA GLU A 52 51.55 9.77 -2.00
C GLU A 52 50.57 9.65 -3.16
N MET A 53 51.04 8.98 -4.20
CA MET A 53 50.23 8.51 -5.32
C MET A 53 50.10 6.99 -5.26
N LYS A 54 48.88 6.48 -5.35
CA LYS A 54 48.59 5.05 -5.37
C LYS A 54 47.81 4.69 -6.64
N PRO A 55 47.96 3.47 -7.17
CA PRO A 55 47.06 2.99 -8.22
C PRO A 55 45.61 3.10 -7.77
N LEU A 56 44.76 3.67 -8.63
CA LEU A 56 43.34 3.85 -8.31
C LEU A 56 42.66 2.49 -8.08
N SER A 57 43.10 1.45 -8.78
CA SER A 57 42.66 0.06 -8.58
C SER A 57 42.77 -0.40 -7.13
N ASP A 58 43.89 -0.08 -6.48
CA ASP A 58 44.22 -0.58 -5.15
C ASP A 58 43.35 0.11 -4.10
N ILE A 59 43.16 1.41 -4.26
CA ILE A 59 42.24 2.19 -3.43
C ILE A 59 40.81 1.69 -3.60
N LEU A 60 40.37 1.46 -4.83
CA LEU A 60 39.02 0.94 -5.09
C LEU A 60 38.82 -0.44 -4.48
N GLN A 61 39.83 -1.32 -4.55
CA GLN A 61 39.79 -2.63 -3.92
C GLN A 61 39.71 -2.49 -2.40
N GLN A 62 40.54 -1.64 -1.79
CA GLN A 62 40.55 -1.40 -0.35
C GLN A 62 39.20 -0.84 0.14
N VAL A 63 38.62 0.12 -0.58
CA VAL A 63 37.31 0.70 -0.27
C VAL A 63 36.22 -0.36 -0.35
N LYS A 64 36.21 -1.17 -1.42
CA LYS A 64 35.24 -2.29 -1.56
C LYS A 64 35.40 -3.35 -0.48
N SER A 65 36.62 -3.65 -0.06
CA SER A 65 36.90 -4.61 1.02
C SER A 65 36.73 -4.01 2.42
N SER A 66 36.54 -2.70 2.54
CA SER A 66 36.41 -2.06 3.85
C SER A 66 35.13 -2.53 4.54
N ALA A 67 35.26 -2.90 5.82
CA ALA A 67 34.13 -3.32 6.65
C ALA A 67 33.03 -2.24 6.68
N SER A 68 33.42 -0.96 6.72
CA SER A 68 32.49 0.18 6.73
C SER A 68 31.60 0.23 5.49
N VAL A 69 32.15 0.01 4.29
CA VAL A 69 31.35 0.00 3.05
C VAL A 69 30.42 -1.22 3.02
N GLN A 70 30.90 -2.39 3.45
CA GLN A 70 30.06 -3.59 3.51
C GLN A 70 28.90 -3.46 4.52
N LEU A 71 29.17 -2.87 5.69
CA LEU A 71 28.15 -2.56 6.68
C LEU A 71 27.14 -1.56 6.13
N PHE A 72 27.61 -0.50 5.48
CA PHE A 72 26.74 0.49 4.86
C PHE A 72 25.84 -0.12 3.77
N GLU A 73 26.38 -1.00 2.91
CA GLU A 73 25.57 -1.73 1.93
C GLU A 73 24.51 -2.63 2.59
N LYS A 74 24.86 -3.30 3.69
CA LYS A 74 23.93 -4.12 4.46
C LYS A 74 22.81 -3.27 5.07
N ASP A 75 23.17 -2.13 5.65
CA ASP A 75 22.22 -1.20 6.25
C ASP A 75 21.28 -0.63 5.20
N LEU A 76 21.80 -0.22 4.03
CA LEU A 76 20.98 0.21 2.90
C LEU A 76 19.98 -0.86 2.45
N LYS A 77 20.41 -2.12 2.37
CA LYS A 77 19.51 -3.24 2.04
C LYS A 77 18.43 -3.42 3.10
N ASN A 78 18.78 -3.30 4.38
CA ASN A 78 17.83 -3.39 5.48
C ASN A 78 16.82 -2.24 5.45
N VAL A 79 17.27 -1.00 5.27
CA VAL A 79 16.39 0.17 5.13
C VAL A 79 15.43 -0.02 3.95
N LYS A 80 15.92 -0.48 2.80
CA LYS A 80 15.09 -0.78 1.63
C LYS A 80 14.02 -1.83 1.95
N LYS A 81 14.37 -2.91 2.63
CA LYS A 81 13.43 -3.97 3.03
C LYS A 81 12.37 -3.44 3.99
N THR A 82 12.77 -2.69 5.01
CA THR A 82 11.87 -2.07 5.99
C THR A 82 10.92 -1.08 5.32
N TRP A 83 11.41 -0.26 4.41
CA TRP A 83 10.61 0.69 3.64
C TRP A 83 9.55 0.00 2.78
N LEU A 84 9.93 -1.05 2.05
CA LEU A 84 8.98 -1.85 1.26
C LEU A 84 7.91 -2.47 2.15
N SER A 85 8.30 -2.98 3.31
CA SER A 85 7.40 -3.56 4.30
C SER A 85 6.40 -2.51 4.83
N HIS A 86 6.89 -1.31 5.15
CA HIS A 86 6.05 -0.18 5.57
C HIS A 86 5.01 0.21 4.52
N LYS A 87 5.40 0.25 3.24
CA LYS A 87 4.46 0.49 2.12
C LYS A 87 3.37 -0.58 2.07
N THR A 88 3.73 -1.86 2.22
CA THR A 88 2.76 -2.96 2.27
C THR A 88 1.81 -2.84 3.46
N TYR A 89 2.32 -2.48 4.64
CA TYR A 89 1.46 -2.27 5.82
C TYR A 89 0.45 -1.14 5.61
N LYS A 90 0.87 -0.01 5.01
CA LYS A 90 -0.04 1.10 4.69
C LYS A 90 -1.19 0.65 3.78
N THR A 91 -0.89 -0.15 2.74
CA THR A 91 -1.91 -0.72 1.85
C THR A 91 -2.84 -1.68 2.61
N ARG A 92 -2.30 -2.55 3.47
CA ARG A 92 -3.11 -3.46 4.30
C ARG A 92 -4.08 -2.70 5.21
N ILE A 93 -3.63 -1.61 5.84
CA ILE A 93 -4.48 -0.78 6.70
C ILE A 93 -5.64 -0.18 5.89
N SER A 94 -5.38 0.35 4.68
CA SER A 94 -6.47 0.87 3.82
C SER A 94 -7.46 -0.22 3.41
N THR A 95 -6.98 -1.43 3.13
CA THR A 95 -7.84 -2.57 2.80
C THR A 95 -8.71 -2.98 3.98
N ILE A 96 -8.16 -3.03 5.20
CA ILE A 96 -8.91 -3.36 6.42
C ILE A 96 -10.03 -2.35 6.65
N ASN A 97 -9.76 -1.06 6.52
CA ASN A 97 -10.80 -0.02 6.67
C ASN A 97 -11.91 -0.19 5.63
N THR A 98 -11.55 -0.47 4.38
CA THR A 98 -12.54 -0.71 3.32
C THR A 98 -13.39 -1.95 3.59
N GLN A 99 -12.77 -3.04 4.05
CA GLN A 99 -13.48 -4.27 4.41
C GLN A 99 -14.42 -4.06 5.60
N LYS A 100 -13.97 -3.31 6.62
CA LYS A 100 -14.81 -2.94 7.77
C LYS A 100 -16.05 -2.16 7.33
N THR A 101 -15.88 -1.13 6.49
CA THR A 101 -17.00 -0.33 5.99
C THR A 101 -18.01 -1.18 5.25
N LYS A 102 -17.54 -2.05 4.33
CA LYS A 102 -18.41 -2.98 3.60
C LYS A 102 -19.17 -3.93 4.52
N ALA A 103 -18.49 -4.52 5.50
CA ALA A 103 -19.13 -5.41 6.47
C ALA A 103 -20.22 -4.69 7.29
N VAL A 104 -19.98 -3.43 7.67
CA VAL A 104 -20.98 -2.61 8.36
C VAL A 104 -22.19 -2.33 7.47
N GLU A 105 -21.97 -1.96 6.21
CA GLU A 105 -23.04 -1.73 5.23
C GLU A 105 -23.87 -2.99 4.99
N GLU A 106 -23.23 -4.15 4.84
CA GLU A 106 -23.91 -5.45 4.67
C GLU A 106 -24.75 -5.81 5.91
N ILE A 107 -24.21 -5.62 7.11
CA ILE A 107 -24.94 -5.86 8.37
C ILE A 107 -26.18 -4.95 8.45
N GLN A 108 -26.03 -3.67 8.13
CA GLN A 108 -27.13 -2.71 8.15
C GLN A 108 -28.20 -3.07 7.11
N TYR A 109 -27.77 -3.46 5.91
CA TYR A 109 -28.68 -3.91 4.85
C TYR A 109 -29.46 -5.16 5.27
N MET A 110 -28.78 -6.19 5.78
CA MET A 110 -29.43 -7.40 6.28
C MET A 110 -30.44 -7.08 7.39
N ARG A 111 -30.05 -6.24 8.36
CA ARG A 111 -30.96 -5.84 9.45
C ARG A 111 -32.21 -5.14 8.92
N LYS A 112 -32.06 -4.24 7.95
CA LYS A 112 -33.18 -3.56 7.31
C LYS A 112 -34.08 -4.55 6.57
N SER A 113 -33.50 -5.44 5.77
CA SER A 113 -34.25 -6.46 5.03
C SER A 113 -35.04 -7.39 5.95
N ILE A 114 -34.48 -7.77 7.10
CA ILE A 114 -35.19 -8.58 8.11
C ILE A 114 -36.38 -7.81 8.68
N ASN A 115 -36.18 -6.54 9.04
CA ASN A 115 -37.26 -5.71 9.58
C ASN A 115 -38.38 -5.51 8.54
N ASP A 116 -38.04 -5.24 7.28
CA ASP A 116 -39.02 -5.06 6.22
C ASP A 116 -39.85 -6.33 6.00
N TYR A 117 -39.22 -7.51 6.09
CA TYR A 117 -39.92 -8.79 6.01
C TYR A 117 -40.84 -9.04 7.20
N LEU A 118 -40.37 -8.75 8.42
CA LEU A 118 -41.19 -8.88 9.64
C LEU A 118 -42.40 -7.94 9.61
N ASN A 119 -42.21 -6.69 9.19
CA ASN A 119 -43.30 -5.72 9.04
C ASN A 119 -44.35 -6.22 8.03
N LYS A 120 -43.91 -6.81 6.92
CA LYS A 120 -44.82 -7.39 5.92
C LYS A 120 -45.61 -8.57 6.50
N LEU A 121 -44.93 -9.49 7.18
CA LEU A 121 -45.59 -10.62 7.84
C LEU A 121 -46.62 -10.17 8.87
N GLU A 122 -46.28 -9.16 9.68
CA GLU A 122 -47.20 -8.58 10.65
C GLU A 122 -48.45 -8.02 9.96
N GLN A 123 -48.27 -7.22 8.90
CA GLN A 123 -49.40 -6.68 8.12
C GLN A 123 -50.26 -7.76 7.49
N ASP A 124 -49.66 -8.81 6.94
CA ASP A 124 -50.38 -9.93 6.32
C ASP A 124 -51.24 -10.65 7.38
N ILE A 125 -50.68 -10.91 8.57
CA ILE A 125 -51.40 -11.55 9.69
C ILE A 125 -52.54 -10.66 10.20
N LEU A 126 -52.29 -9.36 10.41
CA LEU A 126 -53.31 -8.43 10.87
C LEU A 126 -54.46 -8.29 9.86
N THR A 127 -54.14 -8.27 8.57
CA THR A 127 -55.13 -8.18 7.49
C THR A 127 -55.98 -9.45 7.42
N ASP A 128 -55.38 -10.63 7.54
CA ASP A 128 -56.11 -11.90 7.58
C ASP A 128 -57.03 -11.99 8.81
N LEU A 129 -56.53 -11.57 9.98
CA LEU A 129 -57.30 -11.54 11.21
C LEU A 129 -58.52 -10.62 11.09
N GLU A 130 -58.34 -9.41 10.57
CA GLU A 130 -59.44 -8.45 10.37
C GLU A 130 -60.47 -8.98 9.36
N SER A 131 -60.01 -9.60 8.27
CA SER A 131 -60.89 -10.23 7.28
C SER A 131 -61.73 -11.35 7.91
N LYS A 132 -61.11 -12.22 8.70
CA LYS A 132 -61.81 -13.31 9.41
C LYS A 132 -62.77 -12.78 10.45
N HIS A 133 -62.37 -11.78 11.23
CA HIS A 133 -63.23 -11.14 12.23
C HIS A 133 -64.47 -10.50 11.58
N SER A 134 -64.28 -9.73 10.51
CA SER A 134 -65.35 -9.07 9.77
C SER A 134 -66.33 -10.09 9.17
N LYS A 135 -65.83 -11.18 8.57
CA LYS A 135 -66.67 -12.30 8.08
C LYS A 135 -67.47 -12.95 9.20
N LEU A 136 -66.83 -13.28 10.33
CA LEU A 136 -67.51 -13.89 11.46
C LEU A 136 -68.61 -12.98 12.02
N LYS A 137 -68.30 -11.69 12.18
CA LYS A 137 -69.25 -10.67 12.65
C LYS A 137 -70.45 -10.54 11.71
N SER A 138 -70.22 -10.50 10.39
CA SER A 138 -71.28 -10.45 9.38
C SER A 138 -72.17 -11.70 9.43
N ASN A 139 -71.57 -12.88 9.55
CA ASN A 139 -72.32 -14.13 9.66
C ASN A 139 -73.18 -14.16 10.93
N MET A 140 -72.63 -13.76 12.08
CA MET A 140 -73.38 -13.67 13.33
C MET A 140 -74.54 -12.67 13.23
N ALA A 141 -74.32 -11.49 12.66
CA ALA A 141 -75.37 -10.49 12.46
C ALA A 141 -76.51 -11.03 11.59
N SER A 142 -76.18 -11.75 10.50
CA SER A 142 -77.19 -12.38 9.64
C SER A 142 -78.00 -13.46 10.35
N LEU A 143 -77.36 -14.25 11.22
CA LEU A 143 -78.03 -15.29 12.00
C LEU A 143 -78.99 -14.69 13.04
N VAL A 144 -78.57 -13.64 13.74
CA VAL A 144 -79.42 -12.90 14.68
C VAL A 144 -80.65 -12.36 13.96
N GLN A 145 -80.47 -11.73 12.80
CA GLN A 145 -81.57 -11.19 12.01
C GLN A 145 -82.55 -12.29 11.56
N GLN A 146 -82.05 -13.47 11.16
CA GLN A 146 -82.90 -14.61 10.79
C GLN A 146 -83.72 -15.13 11.98
N MET A 147 -83.12 -15.22 13.16
CA MET A 147 -83.80 -15.64 14.38
C MET A 147 -84.90 -14.65 14.79
N GLU A 148 -84.61 -13.35 14.70
CA GLU A 148 -85.60 -12.29 14.97
C GLU A 148 -86.78 -12.37 14.01
N GLN A 149 -86.54 -12.62 12.72
CA GLN A 149 -87.60 -12.78 11.72
C GLN A 149 -88.45 -14.04 11.92
N GLN A 150 -87.87 -15.12 12.45
CA GLN A 150 -88.58 -16.35 12.77
C GLN A 150 -89.45 -16.21 14.02
N ALA A 151 -89.07 -15.37 14.99
CA ALA A 151 -89.83 -15.14 16.22
C ALA A 151 -91.09 -14.28 16.02
N ILE A 152 -91.20 -13.56 14.90
CA ILE A 152 -92.33 -12.68 14.56
C ILE A 152 -93.39 -13.42 13.69
N ARG A 153 -93.09 -14.63 13.20
CA ARG A 153 -94.01 -15.50 12.46
C ARG A 153 -94.71 -16.49 13.39
#